data_AF-A0A3S8Y3S9-F1
#
_entry.id   AF-A0A3S8Y3S9-F1
#
_cell.length_a   1.000
_cell.length_b   1.000
_cell.length_c   1.000
_cell.angle_alpha   90.00
_cell.angle_beta   90.00
_cell.angle_gamma   90.00
#
_symmetry.space_group_name_H-M   'P 1'
#
loop_
_entity.id
_entity.type
_entity.pdbx_description
1 polymer ?
#
loop_
_entity_poly.entity_id
_entity_poly.type
_entity_poly.pdbx_seq_one_letter_code
_entity_poly.pdbx_strand_id
1 'polypeptide(L)'
;MHPADEDPQRLDPASLHNARTTIVQLLGRAGVPAGSAEELIGLVEAGVLAAAHREAEERAGAAPAGKGELYESGWLDGARALTEELGGIAERALARAVGAGPAEDSPGDWPPVRRMEVERAKVALAPLYLSFSTVSDLDPEVSEQVLTAVLGTMSPRQRAGYAGRLTRFAADHRPHLTRLYERYGPGSAIALHGRYSLLHSPTSLAVLERLAAAPSALREEWDAAELPPSWLDGLTSSWEPSA
;
A
#
# COMPACT_ATOMS: atom_id res chain seq x y z
N MET A 1 -10.32 32.08 -38.70
CA MET A 1 -9.59 32.44 -37.48
C MET A 1 -9.86 31.33 -36.48
N HIS A 2 -8.99 30.32 -36.43
CA HIS A 2 -9.04 29.24 -35.43
C HIS A 2 -8.34 29.75 -34.17
N PRO A 3 -8.89 29.54 -32.96
CA PRO A 3 -8.12 29.77 -31.74
C PRO A 3 -6.89 28.87 -31.82
N ALA A 4 -5.73 29.46 -31.60
CA ALA A 4 -4.47 28.73 -31.53
C ALA A 4 -4.63 27.57 -30.56
N ASP A 5 -4.17 26.39 -30.98
CA ASP A 5 -3.80 25.30 -30.08
C ASP A 5 -2.91 25.92 -28.98
N GLU A 6 -3.50 26.16 -27.81
CA GLU A 6 -2.71 26.40 -26.61
C GLU A 6 -1.90 25.13 -26.40
N ASP A 7 -0.61 25.20 -26.72
CA ASP A 7 0.34 24.15 -26.43
C ASP A 7 0.13 23.75 -24.97
N PRO A 8 -0.25 22.49 -24.66
CA PRO A 8 -0.62 22.11 -23.30
C PRO A 8 0.49 22.56 -22.37
N GLN A 9 0.15 23.38 -21.36
CA GLN A 9 1.11 23.98 -20.43
C GLN A 9 1.93 22.89 -19.73
N ARG A 10 3.04 22.50 -20.35
CA ARG A 10 4.00 21.54 -19.82
C ARG A 10 4.92 22.29 -18.88
N LEU A 11 5.01 21.82 -17.64
CA LEU A 11 6.01 22.31 -16.70
C LEU A 11 7.40 22.01 -17.28
N ASP A 12 8.24 23.03 -17.37
CA ASP A 12 9.64 22.84 -17.73
C ASP A 12 10.41 22.17 -16.56
N PRO A 13 11.58 21.55 -16.82
CA PRO A 13 12.36 20.86 -15.80
C PRO A 13 12.76 21.73 -14.61
N ALA A 14 13.00 23.04 -14.81
CA ALA A 14 13.37 23.94 -13.74
C ALA A 14 12.17 24.25 -12.84
N SER A 15 10.99 24.45 -13.43
CA SER A 15 9.72 24.60 -12.70
C SER A 15 9.40 23.38 -11.84
N LEU A 16 9.59 22.15 -12.37
CA LEU A 16 9.39 20.92 -11.61
C LEU A 16 10.38 20.80 -10.44
N HIS A 17 11.66 21.11 -10.68
CA HIS A 17 12.69 21.07 -9.63
C HIS A 17 12.40 22.09 -8.51
N ASN A 18 11.99 23.30 -8.86
CA ASN A 18 11.61 24.33 -7.90
C ASN A 18 10.37 23.94 -7.09
N ALA A 19 9.36 23.34 -7.73
CA ALA A 19 8.18 22.83 -7.05
C ALA A 19 8.55 21.72 -6.04
N ARG A 20 9.37 20.74 -6.46
CA ARG A 20 9.87 19.67 -5.57
C ARG A 20 10.59 20.25 -4.36
N THR A 21 11.53 21.16 -4.59
CA THR A 21 12.30 21.83 -3.52
C THR A 21 11.38 22.59 -2.57
N THR A 22 10.36 23.27 -3.11
CA THR A 22 9.39 24.02 -2.31
C THR A 22 8.56 23.09 -1.43
N ILE A 23 8.09 21.96 -1.95
CA ILE A 23 7.34 20.96 -1.18
C ILE A 23 8.20 20.43 -0.03
N VAL A 24 9.46 20.04 -0.29
CA VAL A 24 10.39 19.55 0.74
C VAL A 24 10.60 20.61 1.83
N GLN A 25 10.77 21.88 1.46
CA GLN A 25 10.93 22.97 2.43
C GLN A 25 9.66 23.22 3.25
N LEU A 26 8.48 23.19 2.62
CA LEU A 26 7.20 23.36 3.32
C LEU A 26 6.93 22.23 4.31
N LEU A 27 7.18 20.99 3.90
CA LEU A 27 7.09 19.82 4.77
C LEU A 27 8.11 19.87 5.92
N GLY A 28 9.33 20.35 5.64
CA GLY A 28 10.35 20.62 6.65
C GLY A 28 9.89 21.60 7.73
N ARG A 29 9.18 22.68 7.34
CA ARG A 29 8.58 23.64 8.28
C ARG A 29 7.47 23.03 9.12
N ALA A 30 6.79 22.00 8.62
CA ALA A 30 5.79 21.21 9.35
C ALA A 30 6.41 20.09 10.20
N GLY A 31 7.74 19.99 10.27
CA GLY A 31 8.45 18.99 11.08
C GLY A 31 8.71 17.65 10.38
N VAL A 32 8.44 17.54 9.08
CA VAL A 32 8.71 16.32 8.30
C VAL A 32 10.18 16.33 7.86
N PRO A 33 10.98 15.28 8.18
CA PRO A 33 12.36 15.19 7.72
C PRO A 33 12.45 15.20 6.18
N ALA A 34 13.46 15.87 5.63
CA ALA A 34 13.64 15.99 4.18
C ALA A 34 13.69 14.63 3.46
N GLY A 35 14.37 13.64 4.05
CA GLY A 35 14.41 12.28 3.49
C GLY A 35 13.03 11.61 3.40
N SER A 36 12.16 11.84 4.39
CA SER A 36 10.78 11.33 4.37
C SER A 36 9.91 12.07 3.36
N ALA A 37 10.12 13.38 3.19
CA ALA A 37 9.44 14.16 2.16
C ALA A 37 9.83 13.68 0.75
N GLU A 38 11.13 13.46 0.51
CA GLU A 38 11.66 12.91 -0.75
C GLU A 38 11.12 11.51 -1.05
N GLU A 39 11.03 10.63 -0.04
CA GLU A 39 10.42 9.30 -0.17
C GLU A 39 8.95 9.40 -0.61
N LEU A 40 8.16 10.25 0.06
CA LEU A 40 6.74 10.45 -0.28
C LEU A 40 6.56 10.99 -1.70
N ILE A 41 7.35 12.00 -2.08
CA ILE A 41 7.32 12.56 -3.44
C ILE A 41 7.67 11.45 -4.46
N GLY A 42 8.73 10.69 -4.21
CA GLY A 42 9.13 9.58 -5.09
C GLY A 42 8.06 8.51 -5.24
N LEU A 43 7.34 8.17 -4.16
CA LEU A 43 6.22 7.22 -4.22
C LEU A 43 5.05 7.76 -5.07
N VAL A 44 4.74 9.05 -4.95
CA VAL A 44 3.73 9.70 -5.80
C VAL A 44 4.16 9.68 -7.26
N GLU A 45 5.40 10.05 -7.57
CA GLU A 45 5.94 10.02 -8.93
C GLU A 45 5.88 8.61 -9.54
N ALA A 46 6.30 7.58 -8.78
CA ALA A 46 6.22 6.19 -9.21
C ALA A 46 4.76 5.74 -9.42
N GLY A 47 3.84 6.14 -8.54
CA GLY A 47 2.42 5.84 -8.64
C GLY A 47 1.76 6.48 -9.86
N VAL A 48 2.11 7.73 -10.17
CA VAL A 48 1.64 8.44 -11.38
C VAL A 48 2.14 7.74 -12.64
N LEU A 49 3.41 7.34 -12.69
CA LEU A 49 3.96 6.58 -13.82
C LEU A 49 3.27 5.22 -13.99
N ALA A 50 3.01 4.51 -12.88
CA ALA A 50 2.31 3.24 -12.91
C ALA A 50 0.84 3.39 -13.35
N ALA A 51 0.17 4.50 -12.99
CA ALA A 51 -1.17 4.82 -13.46
C ALA A 51 -1.17 5.14 -14.97
N ALA A 52 -0.22 5.94 -15.44
CA ALA A 52 -0.05 6.25 -16.86
C ALA A 52 0.26 5.01 -17.69
N HIS A 53 1.07 4.08 -17.17
CA HIS A 53 1.32 2.77 -17.80
C HIS A 53 0.02 2.00 -18.01
N ARG A 54 -0.80 1.84 -16.96
CA ARG A 54 -2.08 1.12 -17.04
C ARG A 54 -3.04 1.78 -18.02
N GLU A 55 -3.15 3.10 -17.97
CA GLU A 55 -4.02 3.87 -18.87
C GLU A 55 -3.55 3.76 -20.33
N ALA A 56 -2.25 3.70 -20.56
CA ALA A 56 -1.68 3.46 -21.89
C ALA A 56 -1.94 2.03 -22.37
N GLU A 57 -1.79 1.02 -21.51
CA GLU A 57 -2.08 -0.39 -21.81
C GLU A 57 -3.56 -0.60 -22.21
N GLU A 58 -4.48 -0.01 -21.43
CA GLU A 58 -5.93 -0.07 -21.71
C GLU A 58 -6.29 0.54 -23.08
N ARG A 59 -5.60 1.61 -23.50
CA ARG A 59 -5.81 2.24 -24.82
C ARG A 59 -5.07 1.54 -25.95
N ALA A 60 -3.92 0.96 -25.66
CA ALA A 60 -3.06 0.26 -26.62
C ALA A 60 -3.70 -1.01 -27.18
N GLY A 61 -4.60 -1.64 -26.42
CA GLY A 61 -5.18 -2.96 -26.73
C GLY A 61 -6.07 -3.04 -27.98
N ALA A 62 -6.34 -1.93 -28.68
CA ALA A 62 -7.13 -1.92 -29.91
C ALA A 62 -6.48 -1.06 -31.00
N ALA A 63 -6.10 -1.69 -32.11
CA ALA A 63 -5.62 -0.96 -33.29
C ALA A 63 -6.78 -0.20 -33.99
N PRO A 64 -6.49 0.93 -34.64
CA PRO A 64 -7.45 1.61 -35.51
C PRO A 64 -8.08 0.69 -36.55
N ALA A 65 -9.41 0.66 -36.61
CA ALA A 65 -10.17 -0.19 -37.52
C ALA A 65 -9.94 0.14 -39.00
N GLY A 66 -10.08 -0.87 -39.87
CA GLY A 66 -10.08 -0.69 -41.32
C GLY A 66 -8.70 -0.45 -41.96
N LYS A 67 -7.61 -0.82 -41.27
CA LYS A 67 -6.22 -0.65 -41.75
C LYS A 67 -5.54 -1.96 -42.19
N GLY A 68 -6.20 -3.10 -42.00
CA GLY A 68 -5.70 -4.43 -42.39
C GLY A 68 -4.83 -5.10 -41.32
N GLU A 69 -4.67 -6.42 -41.45
CA GLU A 69 -4.05 -7.29 -40.43
C GLU A 69 -2.59 -6.93 -40.13
N LEU A 70 -1.78 -6.59 -41.14
CA LEU A 70 -0.37 -6.23 -40.94
C LEU A 70 -0.20 -4.94 -40.13
N TYR A 71 -1.09 -3.96 -40.34
CA TYR A 71 -1.08 -2.72 -39.56
C TYR A 71 -1.49 -2.97 -38.11
N GLU A 72 -2.53 -3.78 -37.91
CA GLU A 72 -3.00 -4.17 -36.58
C GLU A 72 -1.91 -4.89 -35.78
N SER A 73 -1.22 -5.86 -36.39
CA SER A 73 -0.09 -6.54 -35.75
C SER A 73 1.03 -5.57 -35.37
N GLY A 74 1.46 -4.70 -36.30
CA GLY A 74 2.52 -3.73 -36.04
C GLY A 74 2.15 -2.69 -34.98
N TRP A 75 0.87 -2.28 -34.94
CA TRP A 75 0.33 -1.41 -33.90
C TRP A 75 0.42 -2.08 -32.52
N LEU A 76 -0.08 -3.32 -32.41
CA LEU A 76 -0.08 -4.05 -31.14
C LEU A 76 1.34 -4.31 -30.63
N ASP A 77 2.27 -4.67 -31.51
CA ASP A 77 3.68 -4.89 -31.14
C ASP A 77 4.35 -3.60 -30.69
N GLY A 78 4.16 -2.50 -31.43
CA GLY A 78 4.71 -1.19 -31.07
C GLY A 78 4.11 -0.64 -29.78
N ALA A 79 2.79 -0.80 -29.59
CA ALA A 79 2.09 -0.36 -28.40
C ALA A 79 2.54 -1.15 -27.16
N ARG A 80 2.69 -2.49 -27.30
CA ARG A 80 3.24 -3.35 -26.25
C ARG A 80 4.66 -2.90 -25.84
N ALA A 81 5.55 -2.70 -26.82
CA ALA A 81 6.93 -2.27 -26.54
C ALA A 81 6.98 -0.93 -25.80
N LEU A 82 6.14 0.04 -26.20
CA LEU A 82 6.06 1.34 -25.53
C LEU A 82 5.51 1.24 -24.10
N THR A 83 4.44 0.44 -23.89
CA THR A 83 3.86 0.25 -22.56
C THR A 83 4.81 -0.47 -21.62
N GLU A 84 5.55 -1.48 -22.11
CA GLU A 84 6.59 -2.17 -21.34
C GLU A 84 7.70 -1.23 -20.89
N GLU A 85 8.18 -0.34 -21.77
CA GLU A 85 9.16 0.68 -21.40
C GLU A 85 8.64 1.64 -20.34
N LEU A 86 7.38 2.08 -20.47
CA LEU A 86 6.74 2.95 -19.47
C LEU A 86 6.58 2.24 -18.12
N GLY A 87 6.23 0.95 -18.12
CA GLY A 87 6.22 0.08 -16.95
C GLY A 87 7.59 0.00 -16.29
N GLY A 88 8.65 -0.23 -17.08
CA GLY A 88 10.03 -0.24 -16.58
C GLY A 88 10.48 1.10 -15.98
N ILE A 89 10.00 2.24 -16.52
CA ILE A 89 10.26 3.56 -15.93
C ILE A 89 9.57 3.69 -14.57
N ALA A 90 8.31 3.24 -14.45
CA ALA A 90 7.57 3.24 -13.19
C ALA A 90 8.26 2.38 -12.12
N GLU A 91 8.72 1.18 -12.48
CA GLU A 91 9.47 0.30 -11.58
C GLU A 91 10.79 0.91 -11.10
N ARG A 92 11.55 1.52 -12.01
CA ARG A 92 12.79 2.23 -11.65
C ARG A 92 12.52 3.43 -10.75
N ALA A 93 11.43 4.15 -10.95
CA ALA A 93 11.01 5.25 -10.08
C ALA A 93 10.66 4.74 -8.68
N LEU A 94 9.90 3.65 -8.58
CA LEU A 94 9.56 3.01 -7.31
C LEU A 94 10.81 2.54 -6.56
N ALA A 95 11.72 1.86 -7.26
CA ALA A 95 12.98 1.39 -6.67
C ALA A 95 13.85 2.54 -6.15
N ARG A 96 13.85 3.69 -6.82
CA ARG A 96 14.53 4.90 -6.32
C ARG A 96 13.85 5.47 -5.08
N ALA A 97 12.52 5.53 -5.07
CA ALA A 97 11.75 6.10 -3.96
C ALA A 97 11.93 5.33 -2.65
N VAL A 98 11.89 4.00 -2.71
CA VAL A 98 11.98 3.12 -1.54
C VAL A 98 13.45 2.87 -1.12
N GLY A 99 14.40 3.36 -1.92
CA GLY A 99 15.80 2.95 -1.88
C GLY A 99 15.97 1.61 -2.58
N ALA A 100 17.11 1.41 -3.26
CA ALA A 100 17.46 0.15 -3.90
C ALA A 100 17.74 -0.92 -2.84
N GLY A 101 16.69 -1.40 -2.16
CA GLY A 101 16.75 -2.61 -1.36
C GLY A 101 16.99 -3.81 -2.27
N PRO A 102 17.65 -4.86 -1.77
CA PRO A 102 17.99 -6.04 -2.54
C PRO A 102 16.75 -6.59 -3.28
N ALA A 103 16.99 -7.21 -4.44
CA ALA A 103 15.98 -8.04 -5.09
C ALA A 103 15.37 -9.02 -4.07
N GLU A 104 14.15 -9.47 -4.33
CA GLU A 104 13.23 -10.17 -3.41
C GLU A 104 13.76 -11.49 -2.79
N ASP A 105 15.02 -11.87 -3.02
CA ASP A 105 15.48 -13.26 -2.99
C ASP A 105 16.13 -13.73 -1.67
N SER A 106 16.13 -12.92 -0.61
CA SER A 106 16.51 -13.39 0.73
C SER A 106 15.57 -12.84 1.81
N PRO A 107 14.60 -13.63 2.30
CA PRO A 107 13.86 -13.29 3.51
C PRO A 107 14.83 -13.28 4.71
N GLY A 108 14.93 -12.14 5.39
CA GLY A 108 15.71 -12.00 6.63
C GLY A 108 16.66 -10.80 6.73
N ASP A 109 16.96 -10.10 5.63
CA ASP A 109 17.96 -9.01 5.58
C ASP A 109 17.37 -7.64 5.17
N TRP A 110 16.04 -7.48 5.30
CA TRP A 110 15.38 -6.25 4.91
C TRP A 110 15.69 -5.11 5.89
N PRO A 111 15.79 -3.86 5.41
CA PRO A 111 15.97 -2.73 6.31
C PRO A 111 14.81 -2.66 7.32
N PRO A 112 15.08 -2.20 8.55
CA PRO A 112 14.09 -2.12 9.59
C PRO A 112 12.92 -1.23 9.14
N VAL A 113 11.73 -1.54 9.67
CA VAL A 113 10.51 -0.78 9.39
C VAL A 113 10.70 0.66 9.84
N ARG A 114 10.47 1.60 8.92
CA ARG A 114 10.59 3.03 9.20
C ARG A 114 9.26 3.58 9.70
N ARG A 115 9.33 4.61 10.53
CA ARG A 115 8.15 5.34 11.04
C ARG A 115 7.19 5.76 9.91
N MET A 116 7.71 6.22 8.77
CA MET A 116 6.87 6.63 7.64
C MET A 116 6.07 5.47 7.05
N GLU A 117 6.61 4.26 7.04
CA GLU A 117 5.90 3.07 6.56
C GLU A 117 4.72 2.71 7.48
N VAL A 118 4.94 2.83 8.80
CA VAL A 118 3.90 2.65 9.83
C VAL A 118 2.81 3.70 9.67
N GLU A 119 3.16 4.98 9.53
CA GLU A 119 2.17 6.06 9.33
C GLU A 119 1.36 5.88 8.04
N ARG A 120 2.00 5.48 6.93
CA ARG A 120 1.29 5.15 5.69
C ARG A 120 0.30 3.99 5.87
N ALA A 121 0.69 2.95 6.61
CA ALA A 121 -0.19 1.83 6.93
C ALA A 121 -1.39 2.28 7.79
N LYS A 122 -1.16 3.10 8.84
CA LYS A 122 -2.24 3.66 9.67
C LYS A 122 -3.27 4.44 8.83
N VAL A 123 -2.79 5.32 7.96
CA VAL A 123 -3.66 6.13 7.06
C VAL A 123 -4.48 5.23 6.12
N ALA A 124 -3.88 4.15 5.61
CA ALA A 124 -4.59 3.21 4.74
C ALA A 124 -5.63 2.37 5.49
N LEU A 125 -5.35 1.99 6.73
CA LEU A 125 -6.23 1.15 7.55
C LEU A 125 -7.46 1.89 8.07
N ALA A 126 -7.31 3.16 8.46
CA ALA A 126 -8.39 3.94 9.07
C ALA A 126 -9.70 3.92 8.26
N PRO A 127 -9.74 4.28 6.95
CA PRO A 127 -10.99 4.26 6.19
C PRO A 127 -11.53 2.84 5.98
N LEU A 128 -10.67 1.83 5.85
CA LEU A 128 -11.09 0.43 5.69
C LEU A 128 -11.76 -0.09 6.96
N TYR A 129 -11.15 0.17 8.12
CA TYR A 129 -11.68 -0.23 9.41
C TYR A 129 -13.01 0.46 9.71
N LEU A 130 -13.12 1.77 9.41
CA LEU A 130 -14.36 2.53 9.57
C LEU A 130 -15.51 2.04 8.68
N SER A 131 -15.22 1.26 7.64
CA SER A 131 -16.27 0.61 6.83
C SER A 131 -16.91 -0.61 7.51
N PHE A 132 -16.30 -1.12 8.60
CA PHE A 132 -16.77 -2.28 9.36
C PHE A 132 -17.12 -1.96 10.82
N SER A 133 -16.54 -0.90 11.40
CA SER A 133 -16.72 -0.52 12.81
C SER A 133 -16.79 1.00 12.98
N THR A 134 -17.55 1.50 13.96
CA THR A 134 -17.78 2.94 14.16
C THR A 134 -16.88 3.59 15.21
N VAL A 135 -16.10 2.81 15.96
CA VAL A 135 -15.22 3.29 17.05
C VAL A 135 -13.89 2.54 17.04
N SER A 136 -12.80 3.20 17.41
CA SER A 136 -11.47 2.60 17.61
C SER A 136 -11.02 2.87 19.03
N ASP A 137 -10.70 1.82 19.79
CA ASP A 137 -10.44 1.90 21.23
C ASP A 137 -9.00 1.50 21.63
N LEU A 138 -8.11 1.20 20.67
CA LEU A 138 -6.75 0.78 21.00
C LEU A 138 -5.78 1.95 21.14
N ASP A 139 -4.88 1.81 22.11
CA ASP A 139 -3.74 2.69 22.36
C ASP A 139 -2.89 2.89 21.07
N PRO A 140 -2.58 4.14 20.68
CA PRO A 140 -1.67 4.45 19.59
C PRO A 140 -0.30 3.77 19.69
N GLU A 141 0.29 3.62 20.87
CA GLU A 141 1.63 3.03 21.05
C GLU A 141 1.62 1.52 20.72
N VAL A 142 0.61 0.80 21.24
CA VAL A 142 0.40 -0.62 20.93
C VAL A 142 0.13 -0.82 19.45
N SER A 143 -0.60 0.10 18.83
CA SER A 143 -0.88 0.07 17.40
C SER A 143 0.39 0.19 16.55
N GLU A 144 1.39 0.97 16.99
CA GLU A 144 2.68 1.09 16.31
C GLU A 144 3.52 -0.19 16.36
N GLN A 145 3.60 -0.83 17.52
CA GLN A 145 4.35 -2.08 17.67
C GLN A 145 3.75 -3.20 16.81
N VAL A 146 2.42 -3.35 16.83
CA VAL A 146 1.70 -4.33 16.00
C VAL A 146 1.93 -4.08 14.51
N LEU A 147 1.84 -2.83 14.06
CA LEU A 147 2.10 -2.50 12.66
C LEU A 147 3.56 -2.69 12.27
N THR A 148 4.49 -2.44 13.19
CA THR A 148 5.91 -2.71 12.97
C THR A 148 6.15 -4.20 12.72
N ALA A 149 5.60 -5.09 13.56
CA ALA A 149 5.69 -6.54 13.35
C ALA A 149 5.04 -6.97 12.01
N VAL A 150 3.85 -6.45 11.69
CA VAL A 150 3.17 -6.74 10.41
C VAL A 150 4.02 -6.32 9.21
N LEU A 151 4.58 -5.10 9.23
CA LEU A 151 5.41 -4.59 8.13
C LEU A 151 6.78 -5.28 8.08
N GLY A 152 7.28 -5.81 9.21
CA GLY A 152 8.49 -6.63 9.29
C GLY A 152 8.43 -7.84 8.36
N THR A 153 7.25 -8.44 8.20
CA THR A 153 7.00 -9.58 7.30
C THR A 153 7.07 -9.26 5.80
N MET A 154 7.41 -8.02 5.42
CA MET A 154 7.37 -7.52 4.05
C MET A 154 8.68 -6.88 3.61
N SER A 155 9.00 -7.05 2.34
CA SER A 155 10.06 -6.27 1.68
C SER A 155 9.67 -4.79 1.57
N PRO A 156 10.63 -3.87 1.41
CA PRO A 156 10.32 -2.44 1.26
C PRO A 156 9.37 -2.16 0.08
N ARG A 157 9.48 -2.90 -1.02
CA ARG A 157 8.55 -2.78 -2.17
C ARG A 157 7.12 -3.18 -1.79
N GLN A 158 6.97 -4.27 -1.03
CA GLN A 158 5.67 -4.71 -0.53
C GLN A 158 5.07 -3.70 0.46
N ARG A 159 5.88 -3.12 1.35
CA ARG A 159 5.46 -2.02 2.26
C ARG A 159 5.01 -0.78 1.49
N ALA A 160 5.68 -0.45 0.38
CA ALA A 160 5.28 0.66 -0.49
C ALA A 160 3.88 0.43 -1.12
N GLY A 161 3.59 -0.79 -1.55
CA GLY A 161 2.30 -1.17 -2.14
C GLY A 161 1.21 -1.59 -1.16
N TYR A 162 1.45 -1.51 0.16
CA TYR A 162 0.62 -2.19 1.14
C TYR A 162 -0.84 -1.69 1.20
N ALA A 163 -1.07 -0.39 0.98
CA ALA A 163 -2.42 0.18 0.94
C ALA A 163 -3.31 -0.49 -0.12
N GLY A 164 -2.75 -0.81 -1.29
CA GLY A 164 -3.46 -1.53 -2.35
C GLY A 164 -3.78 -2.97 -1.97
N ARG A 165 -2.84 -3.65 -1.30
CA ARG A 165 -3.04 -5.01 -0.77
C ARG A 165 -4.15 -5.05 0.29
N LEU A 166 -4.14 -4.11 1.24
CA LEU A 166 -5.19 -3.99 2.26
C LEU A 166 -6.57 -3.74 1.64
N THR A 167 -6.64 -2.85 0.64
CA THR A 167 -7.89 -2.55 -0.06
C THR A 167 -8.45 -3.79 -0.76
N ARG A 168 -7.58 -4.54 -1.44
CA ARG A 168 -7.95 -5.80 -2.11
C ARG A 168 -8.42 -6.85 -1.10
N PHE A 169 -7.64 -7.08 -0.05
CA PHE A 169 -8.00 -8.02 1.02
C PHE A 169 -9.36 -7.68 1.64
N ALA A 170 -9.60 -6.42 1.97
CA ALA A 170 -10.87 -5.97 2.54
C ALA A 170 -12.06 -6.15 1.59
N ALA A 171 -11.84 -6.01 0.28
CA ALA A 171 -12.86 -6.26 -0.74
C ALA A 171 -13.16 -7.77 -0.87
N ASP A 172 -12.11 -8.59 -1.03
CA ASP A 172 -12.22 -10.04 -1.25
C ASP A 172 -12.84 -10.75 -0.04
N HIS A 173 -12.56 -10.28 1.17
CA HIS A 173 -13.04 -10.88 2.42
C HIS A 173 -14.17 -10.11 3.10
N ARG A 174 -14.82 -9.17 2.40
CA ARG A 174 -15.84 -8.29 2.98
C ARG A 174 -16.92 -9.02 3.81
N PRO A 175 -17.59 -10.08 3.32
CA PRO A 175 -18.62 -10.77 4.09
C PRO A 175 -18.09 -11.45 5.36
N HIS A 176 -16.82 -11.83 5.37
CA HIS A 176 -16.19 -12.45 6.52
C HIS A 176 -15.83 -11.39 7.57
N LEU A 177 -15.18 -10.31 7.14
CA LEU A 177 -14.80 -9.19 8.01
C LEU A 177 -16.02 -8.56 8.68
N THR A 178 -17.12 -8.35 7.95
CA THR A 178 -18.37 -7.85 8.54
C THR A 178 -18.85 -8.73 9.69
N ARG A 179 -18.96 -10.05 9.49
CA ARG A 179 -19.40 -10.99 10.54
C ARG A 179 -18.44 -11.03 11.72
N LEU A 180 -17.13 -10.93 11.46
CA LEU A 180 -16.10 -10.92 12.49
C LEU A 180 -16.23 -9.68 13.39
N TYR A 181 -16.31 -8.49 12.81
CA TYR A 181 -16.43 -7.24 13.56
C TYR A 181 -17.79 -7.08 14.25
N GLU A 182 -18.89 -7.56 13.66
CA GLU A 182 -20.19 -7.62 14.34
C GLU A 182 -20.15 -8.51 15.59
N ARG A 183 -19.43 -9.63 15.54
CA ARG A 183 -19.38 -10.60 16.63
C ARG A 183 -18.40 -10.24 17.74
N TYR A 184 -17.24 -9.70 17.38
CA TYR A 184 -16.10 -9.53 18.29
C TYR A 184 -15.52 -8.11 18.32
N GLY A 185 -15.99 -7.20 17.46
CA GLY A 185 -15.49 -5.84 17.38
C GLY A 185 -16.16 -4.88 18.38
N PRO A 186 -15.89 -3.57 18.25
CA PRO A 186 -16.47 -2.53 19.09
C PRO A 186 -17.99 -2.56 19.12
N GLY A 187 -18.56 -2.52 20.32
CA GLY A 187 -20.01 -2.59 20.55
C GLY A 187 -20.58 -4.01 20.59
N SER A 188 -19.77 -5.04 20.36
CA SER A 188 -20.21 -6.42 20.55
C SER A 188 -20.41 -6.76 22.04
N ALA A 189 -21.26 -7.75 22.33
CA ALA A 189 -21.52 -8.22 23.70
C ALA A 189 -20.31 -8.93 24.34
N ILE A 190 -19.30 -9.26 23.54
CA ILE A 190 -18.04 -9.80 24.02
C ILE A 190 -17.24 -8.61 24.54
N ALA A 191 -17.21 -8.45 25.87
CA ALA A 191 -16.41 -7.43 26.55
C ALA A 191 -14.94 -7.53 26.08
N LEU A 192 -14.18 -6.43 26.24
CA LEU A 192 -12.72 -6.32 26.06
C LEU A 192 -11.98 -7.43 26.86
N HIS A 193 -12.03 -8.66 26.38
CA HIS A 193 -11.25 -9.77 26.87
C HIS A 193 -9.92 -9.67 26.14
N GLY A 194 -8.82 -9.75 26.89
CA GLY A 194 -7.46 -9.52 26.35
C GLY A 194 -7.16 -10.22 25.02
N ARG A 195 -7.83 -11.33 24.69
CA ARG A 195 -7.69 -12.06 23.42
C ARG A 195 -8.31 -11.38 22.17
N TYR A 196 -9.28 -10.47 22.33
CA TYR A 196 -9.96 -9.79 21.22
C TYR A 196 -9.64 -8.29 21.16
N SER A 197 -8.75 -7.79 22.02
CA SER A 197 -8.41 -6.36 22.09
C SER A 197 -8.00 -5.76 20.73
N LEU A 198 -7.34 -6.54 19.86
CA LEU A 198 -6.96 -6.07 18.52
C LEU A 198 -8.15 -5.81 17.61
N LEU A 199 -9.26 -6.55 17.73
CA LEU A 199 -10.46 -6.35 16.90
C LEU A 199 -11.14 -5.02 17.17
N HIS A 200 -10.76 -4.34 18.26
CA HIS A 200 -11.17 -2.98 18.56
C HIS A 200 -10.22 -1.91 18.00
N SER A 201 -9.25 -2.32 17.17
CA SER A 201 -8.28 -1.46 16.50
C SER A 201 -8.29 -1.63 14.99
N PRO A 202 -8.02 -0.57 14.22
CA PRO A 202 -7.69 -0.65 12.80
C PRO A 202 -6.55 -1.63 12.49
N THR A 203 -5.63 -1.85 13.44
CA THR A 203 -4.50 -2.76 13.23
C THR A 203 -4.91 -4.21 13.07
N SER A 204 -6.09 -4.62 13.55
CA SER A 204 -6.61 -5.98 13.31
C SER A 204 -6.70 -6.33 11.83
N LEU A 205 -7.11 -5.39 10.97
CA LEU A 205 -7.18 -5.64 9.53
C LEU A 205 -5.81 -6.01 8.94
N ALA A 206 -4.76 -5.32 9.38
CA ALA A 206 -3.40 -5.61 8.96
C ALA A 206 -2.93 -6.98 9.46
N VAL A 207 -3.25 -7.33 10.71
CA VAL A 207 -2.90 -8.65 11.26
C VAL A 207 -3.67 -9.77 10.56
N LEU A 208 -4.96 -9.60 10.29
CA LEU A 208 -5.79 -10.57 9.56
C LEU A 208 -5.29 -10.80 8.13
N GLU A 209 -4.90 -9.72 7.44
CA GLU A 209 -4.29 -9.83 6.10
C GLU A 209 -3.01 -10.67 6.15
N ARG A 210 -2.15 -10.44 7.15
CA ARG A 210 -0.92 -11.23 7.32
C ARG A 210 -1.16 -12.65 7.78
N LEU A 211 -2.14 -12.89 8.63
CA LEU A 211 -2.55 -14.24 9.01
C LEU A 211 -2.99 -15.05 7.77
N ALA A 212 -3.72 -14.42 6.84
CA ALA A 212 -4.14 -15.08 5.61
C ALA A 212 -2.99 -15.28 4.61
N ALA A 213 -2.05 -14.34 4.52
CA ALA A 213 -1.02 -14.35 3.48
C ALA A 213 0.31 -15.02 3.88
N ALA A 214 0.74 -14.87 5.13
CA ALA A 214 2.03 -15.35 5.63
C ALA A 214 2.01 -15.60 7.15
N PRO A 215 1.24 -16.59 7.63
CA PRO A 215 1.03 -16.82 9.06
C PRO A 215 2.31 -17.17 9.83
N SER A 216 3.26 -17.91 9.22
CA SER A 216 4.52 -18.27 9.86
C SER A 216 5.44 -17.05 10.05
N ALA A 217 5.66 -16.26 9.00
CA ALA A 217 6.46 -15.04 9.07
C ALA A 217 5.86 -14.03 10.05
N LEU A 218 4.53 -13.91 10.08
CA LEU A 218 3.85 -13.08 11.07
C LEU A 218 4.11 -13.56 12.49
N ARG A 219 4.13 -14.88 12.75
CA ARG A 219 4.43 -15.42 14.07
C ARG A 219 5.85 -15.07 14.51
N GLU A 220 6.82 -15.24 13.61
CA GLU A 220 8.23 -14.92 13.89
C GLU A 220 8.41 -13.44 14.26
N GLU A 221 7.84 -12.53 13.47
CA GLU A 221 7.89 -11.08 13.77
C GLU A 221 7.10 -10.72 15.04
N TRP A 222 6.00 -11.42 15.32
CA TRP A 222 5.20 -11.22 16.52
C TRP A 222 5.97 -11.57 17.80
N ASP A 223 6.66 -12.71 17.77
CA ASP A 223 7.48 -13.19 18.89
C ASP A 223 8.72 -12.30 19.06
N ALA A 224 9.36 -11.87 17.96
CA ALA A 224 10.49 -10.96 17.99
C ALA A 224 10.15 -9.56 18.55
N ALA A 225 8.90 -9.11 18.34
CA ALA A 225 8.38 -7.87 18.89
C ALA A 225 7.87 -8.01 20.34
N GLU A 226 8.01 -9.19 20.97
CA GLU A 226 7.52 -9.49 22.31
C GLU A 226 6.01 -9.19 22.50
N LEU A 227 5.23 -9.29 21.43
CA LEU A 227 3.80 -9.01 21.47
C LEU A 227 3.03 -10.17 22.15
N PRO A 228 1.94 -9.90 22.87
CA PRO A 228 1.19 -10.96 23.56
C PRO A 228 0.71 -12.07 22.58
N PRO A 229 1.09 -13.35 22.78
CA PRO A 229 0.67 -14.43 21.88
C PRO A 229 -0.84 -14.60 21.80
N SER A 230 -1.51 -14.39 22.94
CA SER A 230 -2.97 -14.50 23.08
C SER A 230 -3.77 -13.61 22.13
N TRP A 231 -3.19 -12.49 21.67
CA TRP A 231 -3.83 -11.61 20.71
C TRP A 231 -3.87 -12.23 19.31
N LEU A 232 -2.75 -12.80 18.89
CA LEU A 232 -2.63 -13.42 17.58
C LEU A 232 -3.40 -14.74 17.54
N ASP A 233 -3.40 -15.49 18.64
CA ASP A 233 -4.18 -16.73 18.77
C ASP A 233 -5.69 -16.45 18.80
N GLY A 234 -6.11 -15.37 19.45
CA GLY A 234 -7.50 -14.91 19.46
C GLY A 234 -8.00 -14.50 18.08
N LEU A 235 -7.17 -13.79 17.31
CA LEU A 235 -7.47 -13.45 15.90
C LEU A 235 -7.49 -14.69 15.01
N THR A 236 -6.52 -15.60 15.17
CA THR A 236 -6.47 -16.85 14.38
C THR A 236 -7.74 -17.67 14.60
N SER A 237 -8.12 -17.88 15.87
CA SER A 237 -9.30 -18.68 16.23
C SER A 237 -10.63 -18.04 15.80
N SER A 238 -10.69 -16.72 15.70
CA SER A 238 -11.91 -16.00 15.27
C SER A 238 -11.98 -15.84 13.75
N TRP A 239 -10.83 -15.86 13.08
CA TRP A 239 -10.72 -15.82 11.62
C TRP A 239 -10.92 -17.19 10.97
N GLU A 240 -10.53 -18.29 11.60
CA GLU A 240 -10.86 -19.60 11.06
C GLU A 240 -12.38 -19.83 11.14
N PRO A 241 -13.02 -20.35 10.07
CA PRO A 241 -14.42 -20.71 10.15
C PRO A 241 -14.57 -21.75 11.25
N SER A 242 -15.37 -21.43 12.28
CA SER A 242 -15.74 -22.43 13.30
C SER A 242 -16.27 -23.66 12.57
N ALA A 243 -15.54 -24.78 12.70
CA ALA A 243 -15.95 -26.07 12.17
C ALA A 243 -17.33 -26.49 12.68
#